data_AF-A0A5M8QNB8-F1
#
_entry.id   AF-A0A5M8QNB8-F1
#
_cell.length_a   1.000
_cell.length_b   1.000
_cell.length_c   1.000
_cell.angle_alpha   90.00
_cell.angle_beta   90.00
_cell.angle_gamma   90.00
#
_symmetry.space_group_name_H-M   'P 1'
#
loop_
_entity.id
_entity.type
_entity.pdbx_description
1 polymer ?
#
loop_
_entity_poly.entity_id
_entity_poly.type
_entity_poly.pdbx_seq_one_letter_code
_entity_poly.pdbx_strand_id
1 'polypeptide(L)'
;MKRTILLLALAFTTFTGQAQTAAVTPEARAQSMTTTMTQHLKLNPTQATKVKQINLASIQQLEKAKKDHKNDPRQLKATMDLISSTRLESLKNVLSVTQFQQYQQQRERKLGIPSQAGSGGGVPQEYNN
;
A
#
# COMPACT_ATOMS: atom_id res chain seq x y z
N MET A 1 49.98 -51.14 -15.01
CA MET A 1 50.41 -49.86 -14.41
C MET A 1 49.74 -48.71 -15.13
N LYS A 2 49.20 -47.73 -14.36
CA LYS A 2 48.77 -46.36 -14.77
C LYS A 2 47.42 -46.28 -15.52
N ARG A 3 46.49 -45.37 -15.26
CA ARG A 3 46.06 -44.53 -14.11
C ARG A 3 44.71 -43.96 -14.61
N THR A 4 43.70 -43.98 -13.76
CA THR A 4 42.34 -43.45 -13.96
C THR A 4 42.31 -41.99 -14.42
N ILE A 5 41.36 -41.60 -15.28
CA ILE A 5 40.58 -40.35 -15.12
C ILE A 5 39.14 -40.59 -15.59
N LEU A 6 38.23 -40.56 -14.62
CA LEU A 6 36.77 -40.49 -14.78
C LEU A 6 36.42 -38.99 -14.89
N LEU A 7 35.88 -38.54 -16.02
CA LEU A 7 35.34 -37.18 -16.16
C LEU A 7 33.82 -37.25 -16.06
N LEU A 8 33.32 -37.15 -14.83
CA LEU A 8 31.92 -36.91 -14.53
C LEU A 8 31.64 -35.41 -14.75
N ALA A 9 31.10 -35.06 -15.92
CA ALA A 9 30.60 -33.72 -16.18
C ALA A 9 29.22 -33.56 -15.53
N LEU A 10 29.20 -33.10 -14.28
CA LEU A 10 27.98 -32.74 -13.57
C LEU A 10 27.59 -31.31 -13.99
N ALA A 11 26.81 -31.20 -15.06
CA ALA A 11 26.18 -29.95 -15.44
C ALA A 11 25.06 -29.61 -14.44
N PHE A 12 25.39 -28.87 -13.39
CA PHE A 12 24.40 -28.23 -12.52
C PHE A 12 23.80 -27.03 -13.27
N THR A 13 22.72 -27.27 -14.01
CA THR A 13 21.85 -26.19 -14.48
C THR A 13 21.03 -25.71 -13.28
N THR A 14 21.50 -24.65 -12.63
CA THR A 14 20.70 -23.94 -11.64
C THR A 14 19.54 -23.25 -12.36
N PHE A 15 18.38 -23.91 -12.37
CA PHE A 15 17.10 -23.25 -12.65
C PHE A 15 16.85 -22.24 -11.54
N THR A 16 17.30 -21.00 -11.73
CA THR A 16 16.80 -19.88 -10.94
C THR A 16 15.37 -19.61 -11.38
N GLY A 17 14.41 -20.31 -10.76
CA GLY A 17 13.00 -19.99 -10.88
C GLY A 17 12.77 -18.59 -10.33
N GLN A 18 12.71 -17.58 -11.20
CA GLN A 18 12.15 -16.29 -10.84
C GLN A 18 10.67 -16.55 -10.51
N ALA A 19 10.34 -16.56 -9.22
CA ALA A 19 8.96 -16.54 -8.78
C ALA A 19 8.32 -15.26 -9.34
N GLN A 20 7.64 -15.40 -10.48
CA GLN A 20 6.86 -14.34 -11.10
C GLN A 20 5.71 -14.02 -10.12
N THR A 21 5.92 -13.09 -9.20
CA THR A 21 4.83 -12.59 -8.35
C THR A 21 3.75 -12.03 -9.27
N ALA A 22 2.62 -12.71 -9.35
CA ALA A 22 1.48 -12.26 -10.14
C ALA A 22 1.16 -10.81 -9.75
N ALA A 23 1.08 -9.93 -10.75
CA ALA A 23 0.80 -8.52 -10.50
C ALA A 23 -0.60 -8.39 -9.87
N VAL A 24 -0.67 -7.84 -8.65
CA VAL A 24 -1.93 -7.58 -7.96
C VAL A 24 -2.69 -6.49 -8.73
N THR A 25 -3.93 -6.79 -9.13
CA THR A 25 -4.76 -5.85 -9.90
C THR A 25 -5.16 -4.63 -9.05
N PRO A 26 -5.48 -3.48 -9.69
CA PRO A 26 -6.02 -2.31 -8.98
C PRO A 26 -7.23 -2.63 -8.11
N GLU A 27 -8.12 -3.50 -8.59
CA GLU A 27 -9.34 -3.93 -7.89
C GLU A 27 -9.02 -4.74 -6.64
N ALA A 28 -8.07 -5.69 -6.75
CA ALA A 28 -7.63 -6.49 -5.61
C ALA A 28 -6.95 -5.61 -4.55
N ARG A 29 -6.13 -4.65 -4.97
CA ARG A 29 -5.50 -3.67 -4.06
C ARG A 29 -6.55 -2.78 -3.39
N ALA A 30 -7.53 -2.27 -4.14
CA ALA A 30 -8.62 -1.46 -3.59
C ALA A 30 -9.46 -2.25 -2.58
N GLN A 31 -9.75 -3.53 -2.87
CA GLN A 31 -10.45 -4.43 -1.97
C GLN A 31 -9.67 -4.64 -0.68
N SER A 32 -8.37 -4.96 -0.76
CA SER A 32 -7.51 -5.15 0.40
C SER A 32 -7.48 -3.90 1.30
N MET A 33 -7.25 -2.72 0.72
CA MET A 33 -7.29 -1.45 1.46
C MET A 33 -8.63 -1.22 2.15
N THR A 34 -9.73 -1.53 1.47
CA THR A 34 -11.07 -1.38 2.02
C THR A 34 -11.31 -2.36 3.17
N THR A 35 -10.88 -3.62 3.03
CA THR A 35 -10.98 -4.61 4.12
C THR A 35 -10.26 -4.13 5.38
N THR A 36 -9.03 -3.63 5.24
CA THR A 36 -8.28 -3.05 6.38
C THR A 36 -9.03 -1.85 6.98
N MET A 37 -9.54 -0.93 6.15
CA MET A 37 -10.31 0.21 6.65
C MET A 37 -11.59 -0.23 7.36
N THR A 38 -12.31 -1.23 6.86
CA THR A 38 -13.51 -1.79 7.50
C THR A 38 -13.18 -2.37 8.87
N GLN A 39 -12.08 -3.11 9.00
CA GLN A 39 -11.68 -3.72 10.28
C GLN A 39 -11.32 -2.69 11.34
N HIS A 40 -10.57 -1.64 10.98
CA HIS A 40 -10.09 -0.62 11.92
C HIS A 40 -11.13 0.47 12.22
N LEU A 41 -11.90 0.89 11.22
CA LEU A 41 -12.86 2.00 11.34
C LEU A 41 -14.30 1.52 11.56
N LYS A 42 -14.53 0.20 11.58
CA LYS A 42 -15.85 -0.42 11.72
C LYS A 42 -16.85 0.13 10.69
N LEU A 43 -16.43 0.17 9.43
CA LEU A 43 -17.26 0.68 8.33
C LEU A 43 -18.53 -0.16 8.18
N ASN A 44 -19.68 0.48 8.03
CA ASN A 44 -20.89 -0.20 7.63
C ASN A 44 -20.85 -0.58 6.13
N PRO A 45 -21.75 -1.45 5.62
CA PRO A 45 -21.71 -1.91 4.22
C PRO A 45 -21.78 -0.79 3.17
N THR A 46 -22.57 0.26 3.44
CA THR A 46 -22.70 1.42 2.56
C THR A 46 -21.40 2.22 2.50
N GLN A 47 -20.77 2.45 3.65
CA GLN A 47 -19.47 3.13 3.75
C GLN A 47 -18.38 2.31 3.05
N ALA A 48 -18.33 1.00 3.29
CA ALA A 48 -17.33 0.11 2.70
C ALA A 48 -17.40 0.14 1.16
N THR A 49 -18.60 0.11 0.59
CA THR A 49 -18.79 0.22 -0.88
C THR A 49 -18.25 1.53 -1.43
N LYS A 50 -18.58 2.68 -0.82
CA LYS A 50 -18.08 4.00 -1.25
C LYS A 50 -16.57 4.13 -1.07
N VAL A 51 -16.03 3.65 0.06
CA VAL A 51 -14.59 3.63 0.32
C VAL A 51 -13.83 2.79 -0.71
N LYS A 52 -14.39 1.64 -1.13
CA LYS A 52 -13.81 0.81 -2.20
C LYS A 52 -13.72 1.57 -3.52
N GLN A 53 -14.78 2.28 -3.91
CA GLN A 53 -14.80 3.08 -5.13
C GLN A 53 -13.74 4.20 -5.08
N ILE A 54 -13.65 4.92 -3.95
CA ILE A 54 -12.64 5.96 -3.72
C ILE A 54 -11.22 5.38 -3.82
N ASN A 55 -10.98 4.23 -3.18
CA ASN A 55 -9.68 3.55 -3.22
C ASN A 55 -9.32 3.11 -4.64
N LEU A 56 -10.26 2.51 -5.38
CA LEU A 56 -10.05 2.07 -6.75
C LEU A 56 -9.67 3.23 -7.67
N ALA A 57 -10.46 4.30 -7.65
CA ALA A 57 -10.20 5.49 -8.46
C ALA A 57 -8.80 6.07 -8.18
N SER A 58 -8.42 6.16 -6.90
CA SER A 58 -7.12 6.69 -6.51
C SER A 58 -5.98 5.78 -6.95
N ILE A 59 -6.12 4.45 -6.87
CA ILE A 59 -5.11 3.51 -7.35
C ILE A 59 -4.95 3.60 -8.86
N GLN A 60 -6.04 3.66 -9.61
CA GLN A 60 -6.00 3.81 -11.07
C GLN A 60 -5.29 5.12 -11.46
N GLN A 61 -5.58 6.22 -10.77
CA GLN A 61 -4.90 7.50 -10.97
C GLN A 61 -3.40 7.41 -10.63
N LEU A 62 -3.02 6.73 -9.55
CA LEU A 62 -1.61 6.53 -9.18
C LEU A 62 -0.86 5.72 -10.24
N GLU A 63 -1.44 4.63 -10.73
CA GLU A 63 -0.82 3.81 -11.78
C GLU A 63 -0.68 4.62 -13.08
N LYS A 64 -1.69 5.43 -13.44
CA LYS A 64 -1.59 6.36 -14.57
C LYS A 64 -0.48 7.40 -14.36
N ALA A 65 -0.42 8.03 -13.18
CA ALA A 65 0.60 9.03 -12.86
C ALA A 65 2.03 8.47 -12.96
N LYS A 66 2.26 7.24 -12.45
CA LYS A 66 3.54 6.55 -12.57
C LYS A 66 3.94 6.33 -14.03
N LYS A 67 2.98 5.99 -14.88
CA LYS A 67 3.23 5.79 -16.32
C LYS A 67 3.53 7.12 -17.01
N ASP A 68 2.71 8.13 -16.78
CA ASP A 68 2.78 9.44 -17.46
C ASP A 68 4.01 10.25 -17.05
N HIS A 69 4.42 10.17 -15.79
CA HIS A 69 5.52 10.94 -15.21
C HIS A 69 6.74 10.07 -14.89
N LYS A 70 6.91 8.92 -15.57
CA LYS A 70 8.03 7.98 -15.30
C LYS A 70 9.42 8.62 -15.36
N ASN A 71 9.58 9.68 -16.15
CA ASN A 71 10.83 10.39 -16.37
C ASN A 71 10.87 11.76 -15.67
N ASP A 72 9.82 12.13 -14.92
CA ASP A 72 9.75 13.39 -14.18
C ASP A 72 9.34 13.11 -12.72
N PRO A 73 10.31 12.79 -11.85
CA PRO A 73 10.04 12.47 -10.46
C PRO A 73 9.39 13.61 -9.68
N ARG A 74 9.67 14.88 -10.06
CA ARG A 74 9.07 16.05 -9.39
C ARG A 74 7.60 16.15 -9.73
N GLN A 75 7.25 16.04 -11.01
CA GLN A 75 5.86 16.04 -11.43
C GLN A 75 5.12 14.79 -10.90
N LEU A 76 5.77 13.63 -10.89
CA LEU A 76 5.20 12.42 -10.29
C LEU A 76 4.82 12.65 -8.82
N LYS A 77 5.75 13.20 -8.03
CA LYS A 77 5.51 13.52 -6.62
C LYS A 77 4.33 14.48 -6.44
N ALA A 78 4.30 15.58 -7.20
CA ALA A 78 3.21 16.55 -7.14
C ALA A 78 1.85 15.92 -7.49
N THR A 79 1.79 15.11 -8.54
CA THR A 79 0.56 14.40 -8.94
C THR A 79 0.13 13.39 -7.87
N MET A 80 1.07 12.64 -7.27
CA MET A 80 0.77 11.70 -6.18
C MET A 80 0.25 12.39 -4.92
N ASP A 81 0.78 13.57 -4.58
CA ASP A 81 0.30 14.37 -3.45
C ASP A 81 -1.13 14.86 -3.71
N LEU A 82 -1.41 15.34 -4.92
CA LEU A 82 -2.75 15.77 -5.32
C LEU A 82 -3.76 14.62 -5.24
N ILE A 83 -3.41 13.43 -5.76
CA ILE A 83 -4.26 12.22 -5.67
C ILE A 83 -4.51 11.87 -4.20
N SER A 84 -3.47 11.92 -3.37
CA SER A 84 -3.57 11.61 -1.94
C SER A 84 -4.49 12.58 -1.20
N SER A 85 -4.39 13.88 -1.50
CA SER A 85 -5.26 14.92 -0.93
C SER A 85 -6.71 14.74 -1.39
N THR A 86 -6.92 14.51 -2.69
CA THR A 86 -8.26 14.30 -3.27
C THR A 86 -8.94 13.07 -2.66
N ARG A 87 -8.19 11.98 -2.48
CA ARG A 87 -8.67 10.77 -1.81
C ARG A 87 -9.07 11.07 -0.37
N LEU A 88 -8.27 11.84 0.35
CA LEU A 88 -8.54 12.19 1.75
C LEU A 88 -9.85 12.98 1.89
N GLU A 89 -10.06 14.00 1.07
CA GLU A 89 -11.31 14.78 1.06
C GLU A 89 -12.51 13.91 0.69
N SER A 90 -12.35 12.99 -0.28
CA SER A 90 -13.41 12.04 -0.64
C SER A 90 -13.79 11.12 0.53
N LEU A 91 -12.80 10.65 1.30
CA LEU A 91 -13.04 9.83 2.48
C LEU A 91 -13.75 10.61 3.59
N LYS A 92 -13.41 11.89 3.80
CA LYS A 92 -14.06 12.77 4.78
C LYS A 92 -15.57 12.86 4.58
N ASN A 93 -16.04 12.83 3.33
CA ASN A 93 -17.46 12.90 2.98
C ASN A 93 -18.22 11.58 3.17
N VAL A 94 -17.52 10.47 3.43
CA VAL A 94 -18.12 9.12 3.59
C VAL A 94 -18.02 8.62 5.02
N LEU A 95 -16.93 8.95 5.70
CA LEU A 95 -16.65 8.54 7.07
C LEU A 95 -17.37 9.46 8.05
N SER A 96 -17.75 8.93 9.21
CA SER A 96 -18.15 9.78 10.33
C SER A 96 -16.95 10.60 10.81
N VAL A 97 -17.22 11.68 11.56
CA VAL A 97 -16.15 12.52 12.15
C VAL A 97 -15.16 11.68 12.96
N THR A 98 -15.65 10.78 13.81
CA THR A 98 -14.82 9.88 14.63
C THR A 98 -13.99 8.92 13.77
N GLN A 99 -14.60 8.30 12.75
CA GLN A 99 -13.89 7.39 11.84
C GLN A 99 -12.81 8.13 11.05
N PHE A 100 -13.09 9.35 10.60
CA PHE A 100 -12.13 10.18 9.87
C PHE A 100 -10.95 10.61 10.76
N GLN A 101 -11.21 10.99 12.02
CA GLN A 101 -10.16 11.30 12.99
C GLN A 101 -9.25 10.09 13.26
N GLN A 102 -9.82 8.91 13.47
CA GLN A 102 -9.06 7.66 13.63
C GLN A 102 -8.20 7.35 12.40
N TYR A 103 -8.77 7.54 11.20
CA TYR A 103 -8.07 7.37 9.95
C TYR A 103 -6.85 8.32 9.83
N GLN A 104 -7.03 9.59 10.17
CA GLN A 104 -5.97 10.60 10.18
C GLN A 104 -4.83 10.24 11.14
N GLN A 105 -5.15 9.89 12.38
CA GLN A 105 -4.16 9.48 13.37
C GLN A 105 -3.36 8.24 12.92
N GLN A 106 -4.01 7.27 12.26
CA GLN A 106 -3.30 6.09 11.74
C GLN A 106 -2.35 6.47 10.60
N ARG A 107 -2.72 7.44 9.74
CA ARG A 107 -1.85 7.94 8.68
C ARG A 107 -0.64 8.69 9.23
N GLU A 108 -0.84 9.60 10.17
CA GLU A 108 0.23 10.37 10.81
C GLU A 108 1.27 9.45 11.44
N ARG A 109 0.81 8.46 12.21
CA ARG A 109 1.68 7.42 12.79
C ARG A 109 2.51 6.68 11.73
N LYS A 110 1.89 6.29 10.61
CA LYS A 110 2.61 5.62 9.50
C LYS A 110 3.60 6.53 8.78
N LEU A 111 3.37 7.84 8.79
CA LEU A 111 4.25 8.84 8.17
C LEU A 111 5.33 9.35 9.14
N GLY A 112 5.34 8.88 10.39
CA GLY A 112 6.25 9.39 11.42
C GLY A 112 5.98 10.84 11.82
N ILE A 113 4.79 11.37 11.51
CA ILE A 113 4.38 12.71 11.94
C ILE A 113 3.87 12.58 13.38
N PRO A 114 4.49 13.26 14.36
CA PRO A 114 3.99 13.23 15.73
C PRO A 114 2.58 13.82 15.75
N SER A 115 1.60 13.04 16.19
CA SER A 115 0.23 13.49 16.34
C SER A 115 0.19 14.62 17.34
N GLN A 116 -0.06 15.85 16.88
CA GLN A 116 -0.22 17.01 17.75
C GLN A 116 -1.64 17.01 18.33
N ALA A 117 -1.93 16.01 19.17
CA ALA A 117 -3.05 16.03 20.09
C ALA A 117 -2.46 16.08 21.50
N GLY A 118 -2.78 17.14 22.24
CA GLY A 118 -2.06 17.59 23.42
C GLY A 118 -1.76 16.53 24.48
N SER A 119 -0.63 16.74 25.16
CA SER A 119 -0.34 16.36 26.56
C SER A 119 -1.10 15.13 27.09
N GLY A 120 -0.52 13.93 26.96
CA GLY A 120 -1.02 12.74 27.66
C GLY A 120 -0.47 11.45 27.06
N GLY A 121 0.44 10.81 27.78
CA GLY A 121 1.26 9.70 27.31
C GLY A 121 0.52 8.50 26.71
N GLY A 122 1.19 7.87 25.73
CA GLY A 122 0.81 6.59 25.14
C GLY A 122 1.97 6.04 24.34
N VAL A 123 2.70 5.12 24.94
CA VAL A 123 3.89 4.39 24.44
C VAL A 123 3.73 3.92 22.98
N PRO A 124 4.78 4.01 22.14
CA PRO A 124 4.77 3.36 20.83
C PRO A 124 4.76 1.85 21.04
N GLN A 125 3.64 1.22 20.68
CA GLN A 125 3.48 -0.23 20.77
C GLN A 125 4.36 -0.88 19.69
N GLU A 126 5.35 -1.63 20.16
CA GLU A 126 6.28 -2.48 19.43
C GLU A 126 5.53 -3.38 18.44
N TYR A 127 5.89 -3.31 17.16
CA TYR A 127 5.40 -4.26 16.14
C TYR A 127 6.21 -5.55 16.25
N ASN A 128 5.63 -6.60 16.81
CA ASN A 128 6.14 -7.96 16.66
C ASN A 128 5.60 -8.56 15.35
N ASN A 129 6.52 -9.09 14.54
CA ASN A 129 6.24 -9.89 13.34
C ASN A 129 5.51 -11.19 13.67
#